data_AF-A0A8T5AI20-F1
#
_entry.id   AF-A0A8T5AI20-F1
#
_cell.length_a   1.000
_cell.length_b   1.000
_cell.length_c   1.000
_cell.angle_alpha   90.00
_cell.angle_beta   90.00
_cell.angle_gamma   90.00
#
_symmetry.space_group_name_H-M   'P 1'
#
loop_
_entity.id
_entity.type
_entity.pdbx_description
1 polymer ?
#
loop_
_entity_poly.entity_id
_entity_poly.type
_entity_poly.pdbx_seq_one_letter_code
_entity_poly.pdbx_strand_id
1 'polypeptide(L)'
;MQVAARTAPKAYGINDIFTLIVYGEEKNAIAKVMEEIAEERKIDLFKRDAKNVRDSEAVFLIGVKGDKSTGLNCGACGYKDCKEFDGMEKRSGHDFKGPTCIFKAINFGIAIGSAVKIASILNIDNRVMYRVGTAAMKMNLIPDATIILGIPLSARGKNIYFDRIWPITSK
;
A
#
# COMPACT_ATOMS: atom_id res chain seq x y z
N MET A 1 -9.25 11.73 -2.04
CA MET A 1 -8.07 10.88 -2.38
C MET A 1 -8.42 9.74 -3.32
N GLN A 2 -9.41 8.90 -3.01
CA GLN A 2 -9.79 7.74 -3.84
C GLN A 2 -10.12 8.09 -5.30
N VAL A 3 -10.87 9.17 -5.53
CA VAL A 3 -11.16 9.68 -6.88
C VAL A 3 -9.87 9.93 -7.67
N ALA A 4 -8.89 10.62 -7.08
CA ALA A 4 -7.62 10.92 -7.73
C ALA A 4 -6.80 9.65 -8.07
N ALA A 5 -6.79 8.63 -7.20
CA ALA A 5 -6.18 7.35 -7.51
C ALA A 5 -6.88 6.63 -8.68
N ARG A 6 -8.22 6.65 -8.69
CA ARG A 6 -9.03 5.99 -9.72
C ARG A 6 -8.81 6.65 -11.08
N THR A 7 -8.85 7.98 -11.13
CA THR A 7 -8.72 8.77 -12.39
C THR A 7 -7.28 9.02 -12.80
N ALA A 8 -6.29 8.60 -12.00
CA ALA A 8 -4.88 8.75 -12.35
C ALA A 8 -4.57 8.15 -13.74
N PRO A 9 -3.71 8.79 -14.55
CA PRO A 9 -3.37 8.28 -15.87
C PRO A 9 -2.68 6.91 -15.76
N LYS A 10 -3.01 6.00 -16.67
CA LYS A 10 -2.55 4.60 -16.69
C LYS A 10 -2.12 4.23 -18.10
N ALA A 11 -1.03 3.48 -18.22
CA ALA A 11 -0.58 2.93 -19.50
C ALA A 11 -1.75 2.22 -20.23
N TYR A 12 -2.01 2.64 -21.47
CA TYR A 12 -3.09 2.13 -22.33
C TYR A 12 -4.51 2.23 -21.74
N GLY A 13 -4.73 3.08 -20.73
CA GLY A 13 -6.03 3.19 -20.06
C GLY A 13 -6.42 1.96 -19.25
N ILE A 14 -5.52 0.98 -19.06
CA ILE A 14 -5.83 -0.27 -18.35
C ILE A 14 -5.84 0.01 -16.85
N ASN A 15 -7.00 -0.23 -16.22
CA ASN A 15 -7.21 0.05 -14.81
C ASN A 15 -7.25 -1.23 -13.96
N ASP A 16 -6.08 -1.57 -13.41
CA ASP A 16 -5.91 -2.66 -12.44
C ASP A 16 -5.67 -2.13 -11.02
N ILE A 17 -6.09 -0.88 -10.75
CA ILE A 17 -5.94 -0.25 -9.45
C ILE A 17 -7.21 -0.47 -8.65
N PHE A 18 -7.05 -1.02 -7.45
CA PHE A 18 -8.09 -1.23 -6.47
C PHE A 18 -7.90 -0.28 -5.30
N THR A 19 -9.00 0.09 -4.66
CA THR A 19 -8.99 1.06 -3.56
C THR A 19 -10.03 0.66 -2.54
N LEU A 20 -9.69 0.77 -1.26
CA LEU A 20 -10.60 0.55 -0.14
C LEU A 20 -10.31 1.61 0.93
N ILE A 21 -11.35 2.18 1.55
CA ILE A 21 -11.21 3.07 2.69
C ILE A 21 -11.71 2.30 3.90
N VAL A 22 -10.90 2.20 4.94
CA VAL A 22 -11.27 1.56 6.20
C VAL A 22 -11.14 2.54 7.36
N TYR A 23 -12.04 2.44 8.32
CA TYR A 23 -12.11 3.29 9.51
C TYR A 23 -12.73 2.50 10.67
N GLY A 24 -12.70 3.06 11.88
CA GLY A 24 -13.23 2.39 13.07
C GLY A 24 -12.63 1.01 13.32
N GLU A 25 -13.49 0.01 13.50
CA GLU A 25 -13.09 -1.36 13.84
C GLU A 25 -12.27 -2.06 12.74
N GLU A 26 -12.57 -1.84 11.46
CA GLU A 26 -11.79 -2.46 10.37
C GLU A 26 -10.34 -1.96 10.36
N LYS A 27 -10.16 -0.65 10.59
CA LYS A 27 -8.83 -0.04 10.75
C LYS A 27 -8.10 -0.60 11.99
N ASN A 28 -8.83 -0.79 13.09
CA ASN A 28 -8.27 -1.38 14.31
C ASN A 28 -7.88 -2.86 14.13
N ALA A 29 -8.63 -3.61 13.31
CA ALA A 29 -8.31 -4.98 12.95
C ALA A 29 -7.00 -5.07 12.15
N ILE A 30 -6.77 -4.14 11.20
CA ILE A 30 -5.48 -4.05 10.50
C ILE A 30 -4.34 -3.80 11.48
N ALA A 31 -4.49 -2.86 12.41
CA ALA A 31 -3.47 -2.59 13.42
C ALA A 31 -3.17 -3.81 14.29
N LYS A 32 -4.19 -4.58 14.68
CA LYS A 32 -4.02 -5.83 15.41
C LYS A 32 -3.20 -6.85 14.61
N VAL A 33 -3.52 -7.07 13.34
CA VAL A 33 -2.76 -7.99 12.49
C VAL A 33 -1.32 -7.51 12.29
N MET A 34 -1.07 -6.19 12.23
CA MET A 34 0.28 -5.66 12.22
C MET A 34 1.04 -5.98 13.51
N GLU A 35 0.41 -5.90 14.68
CA GLU A 35 1.02 -6.29 15.96
C GLU A 35 1.35 -7.79 15.99
N GLU A 36 0.43 -8.64 15.53
CA GLU A 36 0.65 -10.09 15.40
C GLU A 36 1.87 -10.39 14.48
N ILE A 37 1.98 -9.71 13.34
CA ILE A 37 3.15 -9.83 12.44
C ILE A 37 4.43 -9.35 13.14
N ALA A 38 4.36 -8.29 13.95
CA ALA A 38 5.50 -7.78 14.69
C ALA A 38 6.06 -8.83 15.66
N GLU A 39 5.16 -9.51 16.39
CA GLU A 39 5.51 -10.58 17.33
C GLU A 39 6.03 -11.82 16.60
N GLU A 40 5.33 -12.28 15.57
CA GLU A 40 5.70 -13.44 14.74
C GLU A 40 7.11 -13.27 14.14
N ARG A 41 7.41 -12.09 13.61
CA ARG A 41 8.65 -11.82 12.87
C ARG A 41 9.74 -11.16 13.71
N LYS A 42 9.44 -10.77 14.95
CA LYS A 42 10.32 -9.96 15.83
C LYS A 42 10.77 -8.66 15.18
N ILE A 43 9.84 -7.94 14.55
CA ILE A 43 10.09 -6.66 13.88
C ILE A 43 9.25 -5.57 14.53
N ASP A 44 9.82 -4.86 15.50
CA ASP A 44 9.14 -3.82 16.28
C ASP A 44 8.58 -2.67 15.42
N LEU A 45 9.10 -2.48 14.21
CA LEU A 45 8.59 -1.46 13.30
C LEU A 45 7.13 -1.69 12.88
N PHE A 46 6.66 -2.95 12.85
CA PHE A 46 5.24 -3.25 12.63
C PHE A 46 4.38 -2.79 13.80
N LYS A 47 4.82 -3.05 15.04
CA LYS A 47 4.14 -2.60 16.26
C LYS A 47 4.08 -1.06 16.35
N ARG A 48 5.19 -0.39 16.01
CA ARG A 48 5.22 1.09 15.95
C ARG A 48 4.21 1.63 14.93
N ASP A 49 4.21 1.10 13.71
CA ASP A 49 3.30 1.59 12.68
C ASP A 49 1.84 1.21 12.95
N ALA A 50 1.59 0.10 13.66
CA ALA A 50 0.26 -0.29 14.12
C ALA A 50 -0.34 0.78 15.04
N LYS A 51 0.47 1.31 15.97
CA LYS A 51 0.06 2.44 16.82
C LYS A 51 -0.36 3.65 15.97
N ASN A 52 0.45 4.02 14.97
CA ASN A 52 0.11 5.13 14.07
C ASN A 52 -1.23 4.89 13.34
N VAL A 53 -1.50 3.64 12.92
CA VAL A 53 -2.78 3.27 12.30
C VAL A 53 -3.93 3.42 13.30
N ARG A 54 -3.78 3.00 14.56
CA ARG A 54 -4.81 3.20 15.61
C ARG A 54 -5.10 4.68 15.83
N ASP A 55 -4.06 5.50 15.85
CA ASP A 55 -4.18 6.95 16.10
C ASP A 55 -4.70 7.74 14.88
N SER A 56 -4.69 7.16 13.68
CA SER A 56 -5.22 7.75 12.43
C SER A 56 -6.74 7.73 12.37
N GLU A 57 -7.40 8.68 11.70
CA GLU A 57 -8.86 8.67 11.54
C GLU A 57 -9.33 7.58 10.55
N ALA A 58 -8.56 7.36 9.48
CA ALA A 58 -8.86 6.34 8.46
C ALA A 58 -7.57 5.81 7.82
N VAL A 59 -7.67 4.68 7.12
CA VAL A 59 -6.63 4.16 6.24
C VAL A 59 -7.19 4.02 4.83
N PHE A 60 -6.52 4.64 3.87
CA PHE A 60 -6.76 4.41 2.46
C PHE A 60 -5.86 3.29 1.96
N LEU A 61 -6.43 2.13 1.68
CA LEU A 61 -5.75 1.00 1.04
C LEU A 61 -5.80 1.18 -0.48
N ILE A 62 -4.66 0.99 -1.12
CA ILE A 62 -4.54 1.01 -2.57
C ILE A 62 -3.77 -0.24 -3.01
N GLY A 63 -4.35 -0.98 -3.94
CA GLY A 63 -3.78 -2.21 -4.47
C GLY A 63 -3.66 -2.17 -5.98
N VAL A 64 -2.82 -3.05 -6.53
CA VAL A 64 -2.71 -3.27 -7.97
C VAL A 64 -2.73 -4.76 -8.28
N LYS A 65 -3.41 -5.12 -9.37
CA LYS A 65 -3.25 -6.43 -10.00
C LYS A 65 -2.11 -6.36 -11.01
N GLY A 66 -0.93 -6.73 -10.55
CA GLY A 66 0.33 -6.62 -11.30
C GLY A 66 0.68 -7.84 -12.15
N ASP A 67 -0.12 -8.91 -12.05
CA ASP A 67 0.19 -10.23 -12.59
C ASP A 67 -0.16 -10.41 -14.08
N LYS A 68 -0.72 -9.39 -14.73
CA LYS A 68 -0.96 -9.35 -16.17
C LYS A 68 -0.18 -8.24 -16.84
N SER A 69 0.32 -8.53 -18.03
CA SER A 69 1.07 -7.58 -18.83
C SER A 69 0.18 -6.46 -19.36
N THR A 70 0.82 -5.41 -19.87
CA THR A 70 0.15 -4.40 -20.71
C THR A 70 0.26 -4.72 -22.21
N GLY A 71 0.84 -5.87 -22.59
CA GLY A 71 1.08 -6.25 -23.99
C GLY A 71 2.25 -5.55 -24.69
N LEU A 72 3.01 -4.71 -23.98
CA LEU A 72 4.09 -3.89 -24.56
C LEU A 72 5.34 -4.66 -25.02
N ASN A 73 5.53 -5.92 -24.61
CA ASN A 73 6.72 -6.73 -24.86
C ASN A 73 8.05 -6.01 -24.53
N CYS A 74 8.07 -5.20 -23.47
CA CYS A 74 9.22 -4.35 -23.13
C CYS A 74 10.42 -5.09 -22.48
N GLY A 75 10.29 -6.36 -22.09
CA GLY A 75 11.34 -7.14 -21.44
C GLY A 75 11.68 -6.76 -19.98
N ALA A 76 11.24 -5.61 -19.48
CA ALA A 76 11.62 -5.10 -18.14
C ALA A 76 11.10 -5.93 -16.95
N CYS A 77 10.21 -6.89 -17.18
CA CYS A 77 9.80 -7.87 -16.16
C CYS A 77 10.72 -9.09 -16.08
N GLY A 78 11.76 -9.17 -16.93
CA GLY A 78 12.76 -10.24 -16.95
C GLY A 78 12.38 -11.46 -17.82
N TYR A 79 11.21 -11.45 -18.46
CA TYR A 79 10.76 -12.51 -19.37
C TYR A 79 10.97 -12.12 -20.84
N LYS A 80 11.04 -13.12 -21.73
CA LYS A 80 11.28 -12.96 -23.16
C LYS A 80 10.24 -12.07 -23.83
N ASP A 81 8.97 -12.31 -23.51
CA ASP A 81 7.84 -11.53 -24.03
C ASP A 81 6.66 -11.54 -23.04
N CYS A 82 5.63 -10.76 -23.35
CA CYS A 82 4.44 -10.68 -22.50
C CYS A 82 3.64 -11.99 -22.46
N LYS A 83 3.70 -12.83 -23.51
CA LYS A 83 2.98 -14.11 -23.52
C LYS A 83 3.60 -15.08 -22.51
N GLU A 84 4.93 -15.14 -22.46
CA GLU A 84 5.64 -15.89 -21.44
C GLU A 84 5.27 -15.38 -20.04
N PHE A 85 5.41 -14.06 -19.78
CA PHE A 85 5.05 -13.47 -18.49
C PHE A 85 3.59 -13.76 -18.07
N ASP A 86 2.65 -13.66 -19.00
CA ASP A 86 1.21 -13.85 -18.74
C ASP A 86 0.85 -15.33 -18.49
N GLY A 87 1.66 -16.25 -19.02
CA GLY A 87 1.57 -17.69 -18.81
C GLY A 87 2.30 -18.21 -17.57
N MET A 88 3.18 -17.40 -16.96
CA MET A 88 3.88 -17.79 -15.74
C MET A 88 2.96 -17.93 -14.54
N GLU A 89 3.18 -19.00 -13.77
CA GLU A 89 2.56 -19.20 -12.47
C GLU A 89 2.92 -18.06 -11.52
N LYS A 90 1.91 -17.56 -10.80
CA LYS A 90 2.08 -16.49 -9.82
C LYS A 90 2.53 -17.08 -8.50
N ARG A 91 3.65 -16.58 -7.99
CA ARG A 91 4.29 -17.05 -6.77
C ARG A 91 4.05 -16.04 -5.67
N SER A 92 3.51 -16.51 -4.54
CA SER A 92 3.55 -15.75 -3.30
C SER A 92 5.01 -15.64 -2.85
N GLY A 93 5.52 -14.42 -2.79
CA GLY A 93 6.78 -14.11 -2.11
C GLY A 93 6.56 -14.03 -0.61
N HIS A 94 7.38 -13.23 0.08
CA HIS A 94 7.25 -13.07 1.54
C HIS A 94 5.91 -12.42 1.94
N ASP A 95 5.56 -11.30 1.32
CA ASP A 95 4.35 -10.53 1.67
C ASP A 95 3.42 -10.24 0.48
N PHE A 96 3.91 -10.37 -0.75
CA PHE A 96 3.19 -10.02 -1.98
C PHE A 96 3.39 -11.08 -3.06
N LYS A 97 2.56 -11.04 -4.10
CA LYS A 97 2.59 -11.99 -5.22
C LYS A 97 3.34 -11.39 -6.42
N GLY A 98 4.17 -12.21 -7.07
CA GLY A 98 4.88 -11.87 -8.29
C GLY A 98 4.84 -13.00 -9.32
N PRO A 99 5.40 -12.80 -10.52
CA PRO A 99 6.07 -11.60 -11.01
C PRO A 99 5.09 -10.44 -11.30
N THR A 100 5.59 -9.20 -11.28
CA THR A 100 4.79 -7.99 -11.55
C THR A 100 5.24 -7.31 -12.85
N CYS A 101 4.29 -6.96 -13.70
CA CYS A 101 4.56 -6.16 -14.89
C CYS A 101 5.00 -4.74 -14.48
N ILE A 102 6.13 -4.26 -15.00
CA ILE A 102 6.70 -2.95 -14.65
C ILE A 102 5.71 -1.81 -14.89
N PHE A 103 4.90 -1.87 -15.96
CA PHE A 103 3.93 -0.81 -16.26
C PHE A 103 2.74 -0.82 -15.31
N LYS A 104 2.37 -1.97 -14.75
CA LYS A 104 1.38 -2.03 -13.67
C LYS A 104 1.95 -1.42 -12.39
N ALA A 105 3.23 -1.68 -12.08
CA ALA A 105 3.91 -1.05 -10.95
C ALA A 105 4.04 0.47 -11.11
N ILE A 106 4.34 0.96 -12.33
CA ILE A 106 4.35 2.40 -12.64
C ILE A 106 2.96 3.00 -12.47
N ASN A 107 1.92 2.38 -13.06
CA ASN A 107 0.54 2.82 -12.90
C ASN A 107 0.13 2.88 -11.41
N PHE A 108 0.59 1.93 -10.61
CA PHE A 108 0.38 1.91 -9.17
C PHE A 108 1.06 3.10 -8.49
N GLY A 109 2.33 3.39 -8.81
CA GLY A 109 3.04 4.57 -8.34
C GLY A 109 2.34 5.89 -8.71
N ILE A 110 1.85 6.03 -9.94
CA ILE A 110 1.10 7.22 -10.39
C ILE A 110 -0.19 7.37 -9.57
N ALA A 111 -0.93 6.27 -9.33
CA ALA A 111 -2.17 6.30 -8.56
C ALA A 111 -1.92 6.67 -7.08
N ILE A 112 -0.86 6.12 -6.47
CA ILE A 112 -0.42 6.48 -5.12
C ILE A 112 -0.06 7.96 -5.06
N GLY A 113 0.80 8.43 -5.97
CA GLY A 113 1.23 9.83 -6.05
C GLY A 113 0.06 10.79 -6.20
N SER A 114 -0.90 10.45 -7.06
CA SER A 114 -2.12 11.23 -7.28
C SER A 114 -2.99 11.31 -6.00
N ALA A 115 -3.09 10.21 -5.24
CA ALA A 115 -3.85 10.20 -4.00
C ALA A 115 -3.16 11.02 -2.89
N VAL A 116 -1.87 10.81 -2.64
CA VAL A 116 -1.14 11.52 -1.57
C VAL A 116 -0.99 13.01 -1.85
N LYS A 117 -0.95 13.42 -3.13
CA LYS A 117 -1.03 14.84 -3.52
C LYS A 117 -2.30 15.49 -2.96
N ILE A 118 -3.45 14.81 -3.07
CA ILE A 118 -4.72 15.33 -2.54
C ILE A 118 -4.71 15.41 -1.02
N ALA A 119 -4.15 14.41 -0.34
CA ALA A 119 -3.98 14.47 1.11
C ALA A 119 -3.15 15.70 1.52
N SER A 120 -2.03 15.92 0.85
CA SER A 120 -1.16 17.07 1.10
C SER A 120 -1.84 18.41 0.82
N ILE A 121 -2.57 18.54 -0.29
CA ILE A 121 -3.34 19.77 -0.61
C ILE A 121 -4.37 20.09 0.49
N LEU A 122 -4.94 19.06 1.12
CA LEU A 122 -5.90 19.19 2.21
C LEU A 122 -5.25 19.27 3.59
N ASN A 123 -3.92 19.35 3.67
CA ASN A 123 -3.13 19.35 4.90
C ASN A 123 -3.44 18.14 5.81
N ILE A 124 -3.78 17.00 5.21
CA ILE A 124 -3.96 15.74 5.92
C ILE A 124 -2.60 15.06 6.00
N ASP A 125 -2.10 14.89 7.21
CA ASP A 125 -0.90 14.11 7.45
C ASP A 125 -1.13 12.69 6.96
N ASN A 126 -0.16 12.14 6.23
CA ASN A 126 -0.25 10.80 5.69
C ASN A 126 1.13 10.19 5.46
N ARG A 127 1.17 8.87 5.31
CA ARG A 127 2.40 8.15 4.95
C ARG A 127 2.07 6.89 4.17
N VAL A 128 2.74 6.67 3.04
CA VAL A 128 2.61 5.39 2.31
C VAL A 128 3.35 4.31 3.08
N MET A 129 2.64 3.25 3.48
CA MET A 129 3.15 2.21 4.37
C MET A 129 3.04 0.82 3.74
N TYR A 130 4.19 0.18 3.53
CA TYR A 130 4.34 -1.24 3.21
C TYR A 130 3.64 -2.13 4.23
N ARG A 131 3.90 -1.89 5.52
CA ARG A 131 3.47 -2.77 6.62
C ARG A 131 1.95 -2.86 6.78
N VAL A 132 1.25 -1.75 6.54
CA VAL A 132 -0.21 -1.73 6.49
C VAL A 132 -0.72 -2.56 5.31
N GLY A 133 -0.05 -2.46 4.16
CA GLY A 133 -0.31 -3.28 2.98
C GLY A 133 -0.10 -4.77 3.23
N THR A 134 0.97 -5.16 3.92
CA THR A 134 1.24 -6.54 4.33
C THR A 134 0.10 -7.12 5.18
N ALA A 135 -0.36 -6.37 6.19
CA ALA A 135 -1.49 -6.80 7.02
C ALA A 135 -2.78 -6.91 6.19
N ALA A 136 -3.06 -5.94 5.31
CA ALA A 136 -4.22 -5.98 4.42
C ALA A 136 -4.18 -7.18 3.43
N MET A 137 -3.00 -7.57 2.96
CA MET A 137 -2.81 -8.80 2.17
C MET A 137 -3.10 -10.05 3.00
N LYS A 138 -2.56 -10.14 4.24
CA LYS A 138 -2.80 -11.28 5.15
C LYS A 138 -4.30 -11.45 5.48
N MET A 139 -5.02 -10.33 5.57
CA MET A 139 -6.46 -10.28 5.79
C MET A 139 -7.31 -10.47 4.52
N ASN A 140 -6.68 -10.54 3.34
CA ASN A 140 -7.36 -10.65 2.04
C ASN A 140 -8.40 -9.53 1.76
N LEU A 141 -8.10 -8.29 2.17
CA LEU A 141 -9.05 -7.17 2.07
C LEU A 141 -9.29 -6.68 0.62
N ILE A 142 -8.36 -6.96 -0.28
CA ILE A 142 -8.51 -6.68 -1.72
C ILE A 142 -8.08 -7.96 -2.48
N PRO A 143 -8.98 -8.93 -2.69
CA PRO A 143 -8.61 -10.27 -3.15
C PRO A 143 -7.88 -10.32 -4.50
N ASP A 144 -8.22 -9.40 -5.42
CA ASP A 144 -7.61 -9.34 -6.75
C ASP A 144 -6.23 -8.64 -6.77
N ALA A 145 -5.84 -7.97 -5.69
CA ALA A 145 -4.57 -7.27 -5.65
C ALA A 145 -3.40 -8.23 -5.40
N THR A 146 -2.32 -8.05 -6.15
CA THR A 146 -1.06 -8.79 -5.94
C THR A 146 -0.12 -8.04 -5.01
N ILE A 147 -0.28 -6.72 -4.95
CA ILE A 147 0.43 -5.79 -4.05
C ILE A 147 -0.60 -4.82 -3.48
N ILE A 148 -0.55 -4.56 -2.18
CA ILE A 148 -1.34 -3.54 -1.49
C ILE A 148 -0.39 -2.65 -0.70
N LEU A 149 -0.66 -1.35 -0.65
CA LEU A 149 -0.06 -0.41 0.28
C LEU A 149 -1.18 0.29 1.07
N GLY A 150 -0.89 0.65 2.32
CA GLY A 150 -1.81 1.46 3.12
C GLY A 150 -1.33 2.89 3.26
N ILE A 151 -2.28 3.83 3.29
CA ILE A 151 -2.05 5.25 3.49
C ILE A 151 -2.94 5.69 4.66
N PRO A 152 -2.49 5.51 5.91
CA PRO A 152 -3.14 6.10 7.08
C PRO A 152 -3.21 7.63 6.95
N LEU A 153 -4.31 8.20 7.45
CA LEU A 153 -4.64 9.63 7.40
C LEU A 153 -4.84 10.17 8.81
N SER A 154 -4.19 11.29 9.12
CA SER A 154 -4.25 11.99 10.40
C SER A 154 -4.58 13.47 10.22
N ALA A 155 -5.51 14.00 11.00
CA ALA A 155 -5.83 15.43 11.08
C ALA A 155 -5.57 16.03 12.49
N ARG A 156 -4.66 15.41 13.24
CA ARG A 156 -4.26 15.86 14.58
C ARG A 156 -3.33 17.07 14.54
N GLY A 157 -3.23 17.80 15.66
CA GLY A 157 -2.36 18.97 15.78
C GLY A 157 -0.85 18.69 15.71
N LYS A 158 -0.44 17.41 15.77
CA LYS A 158 0.96 16.99 15.63
C LYS A 158 1.02 15.76 14.72
N ASN A 159 1.98 15.75 13.80
CA ASN A 159 2.09 14.69 12.80
C ASN A 159 2.58 13.37 13.44
N ILE A 160 1.65 12.45 13.67
CA ILE A 160 1.89 11.16 14.33
C ILE A 160 2.85 10.23 13.56
N TYR A 161 3.06 10.45 12.24
CA TYR A 161 3.94 9.59 11.43
C TYR A 161 5.41 9.97 11.53
N PHE A 162 5.70 11.15 12.08
CA PHE A 162 7.05 11.68 12.29
C PHE A 162 7.30 12.12 13.74
N ASP A 163 6.28 12.06 14.61
CA ASP A 163 6.45 12.34 16.03
C ASP A 163 7.32 11.25 16.68
N ARG A 164 8.45 11.68 17.23
CA ARG A 164 9.40 10.82 17.94
C ARG A 164 9.43 11.29 19.39
N ILE A 165 9.34 10.33 20.32
CA ILE A 165 9.71 10.59 21.71
C ILE A 165 11.22 10.83 21.70
N TRP A 166 11.60 12.10 21.66
CA TRP A 166 12.99 12.48 21.89
C TRP A 166 13.29 12.20 23.36
N PRO A 167 14.40 11.54 23.69
CA PRO A 167 14.83 11.48 25.08
C PRO A 167 14.98 12.93 25.54
N ILE A 168 14.17 13.33 26.51
CA ILE A 168 14.36 14.60 27.20
C ILE A 168 15.75 14.46 27.81
N THR A 169 16.73 15.19 27.28
CA THR A 169 18.02 15.33 27.97
C THR A 169 17.67 15.92 29.33
N SER A 170 17.71 15.10 30.37
CA SER A 170 17.62 15.55 31.75
C SER A 170 18.66 16.65 31.92
N LYS A 171 18.19 17.90 32.05
CA LYS A 171 19.03 19.00 32.52
C LYS A 171 19.37 18.79 33.98
#